data_AF-A0A2V7GC41-F1
#
_entry.id   AF-A0A2V7GC41-F1
#
_cell.length_a   1.000
_cell.length_b   1.000
_cell.length_c   1.000
_cell.angle_alpha   90.00
_cell.angle_beta   90.00
_cell.angle_gamma   90.00
#
_symmetry.space_group_name_H-M   'P 1'
#
loop_
_entity.id
_entity.type
_entity.pdbx_description
1 polymer ?
#
loop_
_entity_poly.entity_id
_entity_poly.type
_entity_poly.pdbx_seq_one_letter_code
_entity_poly.pdbx_strand_id
1 'polypeptide(L)'
;MPEGHWPILTYAAKWDVGSAEDLGSVPVVPAPVSQRLAERLVRAATRAWEVLQGSGYGRVDLRVDEQGRPWVLDVNPNPDLTDDAGLSRMAQAAGWEYPELVRRIAEVALRDAQGAKAARELLAAPRRARAPRDG
;
A
#
# COMPACT_ATOMS: atom_id res chain seq x y z
N MET A 1 18.70 10.44 8.95
CA MET A 1 19.97 10.05 8.31
C MET A 1 21.12 10.57 9.15
N PRO A 2 22.18 9.77 9.33
CA PRO A 2 23.40 10.22 10.02
C PRO A 2 24.07 11.39 9.30
N GLU A 3 24.86 12.16 10.05
CA GLU A 3 25.67 13.23 9.47
C GLU A 3 26.61 12.68 8.38
N GLY A 4 26.85 13.49 7.35
CA GLY A 4 27.69 13.11 6.20
C GLY A 4 27.03 12.16 5.18
N HIS A 5 25.80 11.72 5.40
CA HIS A 5 25.07 10.86 4.47
C HIS A 5 24.05 11.66 3.66
N TRP A 6 23.78 11.21 2.44
CA TRP A 6 22.70 11.75 1.63
C TRP A 6 21.35 11.54 2.35
N PRO A 7 20.40 12.49 2.26
CA PRO A 7 19.09 12.36 2.89
C PRO A 7 18.19 11.39 2.08
N ILE A 8 18.63 10.16 1.87
CA ILE A 8 17.91 9.10 1.13
C ILE A 8 18.01 7.80 1.92
N LEU A 9 16.95 6.98 1.87
CA LEU A 9 16.99 5.63 2.44
C LEU A 9 17.70 4.70 1.44
N THR A 10 18.98 4.40 1.72
CA THR A 10 19.77 3.48 0.90
C THR A 10 19.44 2.02 1.23
N TYR A 11 20.18 1.10 0.61
CA TYR A 11 20.13 -0.31 0.98
C TYR A 11 20.62 -0.56 2.42
N ALA A 12 21.73 0.07 2.83
CA ALA A 12 22.27 -0.09 4.18
C ALA A 12 21.29 0.39 5.25
N ALA A 13 20.61 1.50 4.98
CA ALA A 13 19.54 2.03 5.83
C ALA A 13 18.36 1.07 6.07
N LYS A 14 18.20 0.05 5.22
CA LYS A 14 17.06 -0.88 5.26
C LYS A 14 17.42 -2.30 5.63
N TRP A 15 18.59 -2.77 5.19
CA TRP A 15 18.91 -4.20 5.17
C TRP A 15 20.22 -4.55 5.87
N ASP A 16 21.02 -3.54 6.24
CA ASP A 16 22.24 -3.73 7.02
C ASP A 16 21.98 -3.31 8.47
N VAL A 17 21.41 -4.25 9.24
CA VAL A 17 20.97 -4.02 10.61
C VAL A 17 22.16 -3.62 11.49
N GLY A 18 22.03 -2.49 12.18
CA GLY A 18 23.08 -1.91 13.02
C GLY A 18 24.07 -1.03 12.26
N SER A 19 23.93 -0.86 10.95
CA SER A 19 24.68 0.17 10.20
C SER A 19 24.33 1.56 10.72
N ALA A 20 25.24 2.53 10.51
CA ALA A 20 24.97 3.91 10.89
C ALA A 20 23.67 4.42 10.24
N GLU A 21 23.42 4.06 8.98
CA GLU A 21 22.23 4.47 8.25
C GLU A 21 20.95 3.85 8.80
N ASP A 22 20.95 2.56 9.17
CA ASP A 22 19.83 1.87 9.81
C ASP A 22 19.46 2.56 11.13
N LEU A 23 20.45 2.69 12.02
CA LEU A 23 20.28 3.34 13.33
C LEU A 23 19.88 4.82 13.21
N GLY A 24 20.28 5.49 12.13
CA GLY A 24 19.96 6.89 11.83
C GLY A 24 18.67 7.10 11.04
N SER A 25 17.92 6.03 10.71
CA SER A 25 16.71 6.05 9.87
C SER A 25 15.46 5.60 10.63
N VAL A 26 15.28 6.11 11.84
CA VAL A 26 14.14 5.75 12.69
C VAL A 26 12.83 6.33 12.13
N PRO A 27 11.82 5.49 11.84
CA PRO A 27 10.53 5.96 11.36
C PRO A 27 9.76 6.69 12.46
N VAL A 28 9.16 7.82 12.10
CA VAL A 28 8.26 8.60 12.98
C VAL A 28 6.84 8.47 12.46
N VAL A 29 5.96 7.85 13.25
CA VAL A 29 4.56 7.62 12.88
C VAL A 29 3.66 8.02 14.05
N PRO A 30 2.65 8.90 13.86
CA PRO A 30 2.39 9.67 12.64
C PRO A 30 3.47 10.70 12.35
N ALA A 31 3.63 11.08 11.07
CA ALA A 31 4.58 12.12 10.68
C ALA A 31 4.21 13.47 11.32
N PRO A 32 5.17 14.24 11.87
CA PRO A 32 4.91 15.51 12.54
C PRO A 32 4.69 16.64 11.52
N VAL A 33 3.53 16.65 10.87
CA VAL A 33 3.15 17.63 9.85
C VAL A 33 1.85 18.33 10.20
N SER A 34 1.66 19.54 9.66
CA SER A 34 0.37 20.24 9.80
C SER A 34 -0.77 19.43 9.17
N GLN A 35 -1.98 19.55 9.72
CA GLN A 35 -3.17 18.91 9.16
C GLN A 35 -3.37 19.23 7.66
N ARG A 36 -3.16 20.50 7.28
CA ARG A 36 -3.23 20.94 5.88
C ARG A 36 -2.24 20.21 4.97
N LEU A 37 -1.02 19.93 5.45
CA LEU A 37 -0.04 19.16 4.69
C LEU A 37 -0.44 17.69 4.64
N ALA A 38 -0.86 17.09 5.77
CA ALA A 38 -1.32 15.71 5.82
C ALA A 38 -2.43 15.44 4.79
N GLU A 39 -3.43 16.31 4.71
CA GLU A 39 -4.50 16.19 3.72
C GLU A 39 -3.99 16.26 2.27
N ARG A 40 -2.98 17.10 1.99
CA ARG A 40 -2.35 17.17 0.67
C ARG A 40 -1.58 15.90 0.34
N LEU A 41 -0.89 15.32 1.32
CA LEU A 41 -0.15 14.07 1.16
C LEU A 41 -1.12 12.91 0.86
N VAL A 42 -2.21 12.80 1.63
CA VAL A 42 -3.26 11.78 1.40
C VAL A 42 -3.85 11.93 -0.01
N ARG A 43 -4.24 13.15 -0.41
CA ARG A 43 -4.77 13.37 -1.77
C ARG A 43 -3.77 12.98 -2.87
N ALA A 44 -2.49 13.33 -2.71
CA ALA A 44 -1.46 12.98 -3.68
C ALA A 44 -1.26 11.45 -3.76
N ALA A 45 -1.21 10.77 -2.61
CA ALA A 45 -1.06 9.32 -2.54
C ALA A 45 -2.27 8.59 -3.17
N THR A 46 -3.50 8.94 -2.77
CA THR A 46 -4.71 8.35 -3.34
C THR A 46 -4.77 8.56 -4.85
N ARG A 47 -4.46 9.77 -5.33
CA ARG A 47 -4.48 10.05 -6.77
C ARG A 47 -3.44 9.24 -7.54
N ALA A 48 -2.22 9.11 -7.01
CA ALA A 48 -1.16 8.32 -7.63
C ALA A 48 -1.57 6.84 -7.74
N TRP A 49 -2.15 6.29 -6.67
CA TRP A 49 -2.67 4.93 -6.63
C TRP A 49 -3.77 4.69 -7.67
N GLU A 50 -4.76 5.59 -7.73
CA GLU A 50 -5.87 5.52 -8.69
C GLU A 50 -5.40 5.60 -10.15
N VAL A 51 -4.49 6.53 -10.47
CA VAL A 51 -3.99 6.72 -11.84
C VAL A 51 -3.24 5.49 -12.35
N LEU A 52 -2.54 4.79 -11.45
CA LEU A 52 -1.85 3.54 -11.75
C LEU A 52 -2.75 2.30 -11.62
N GLN A 53 -4.07 2.50 -11.46
CA GLN A 53 -5.05 1.42 -11.34
C GLN A 53 -4.74 0.44 -10.20
N GLY A 54 -4.19 0.96 -9.11
CA GLY A 54 -3.90 0.14 -7.93
C GLY A 54 -5.18 -0.47 -7.35
N SER A 55 -5.10 -1.74 -6.93
CA SER A 55 -6.17 -2.46 -6.24
C SER A 55 -5.63 -3.19 -5.01
N GLY A 56 -6.50 -3.50 -4.05
CA GLY A 56 -6.10 -4.16 -2.81
C GLY A 56 -5.41 -3.20 -1.86
N TYR A 57 -4.09 -3.35 -1.75
CA TYR A 57 -3.25 -2.62 -0.82
C TYR A 57 -1.95 -2.18 -1.51
N GLY A 58 -1.30 -1.17 -0.95
CA GLY A 58 -0.04 -0.67 -1.47
C GLY A 58 0.52 0.44 -0.58
N ARG A 59 1.70 0.95 -0.96
CA ARG A 59 2.33 2.10 -0.32
C ARG A 59 2.73 3.12 -1.38
N VAL A 60 2.44 4.39 -1.12
CA VAL A 60 2.95 5.49 -1.95
C VAL A 60 4.02 6.23 -1.16
N ASP A 61 5.22 6.26 -1.72
CA ASP A 61 6.34 6.96 -1.13
C ASP A 61 6.39 8.39 -1.67
N LEU A 62 6.34 9.37 -0.76
CA LEU A 62 6.29 10.79 -1.07
C LEU A 62 7.51 11.51 -0.50
N ARG A 63 7.97 12.54 -1.20
CA ARG A 63 8.90 13.55 -0.68
C ARG A 63 8.27 14.93 -0.74
N VAL A 64 8.45 15.70 0.32
CA VAL A 64 7.95 17.08 0.41
C VAL A 64 9.14 18.02 0.21
N ASP A 65 9.00 19.00 -0.68
CA ASP A 65 10.02 20.05 -0.87
C ASP A 65 9.88 21.18 0.17
N GLU A 66 10.79 22.16 0.09
CA GLU A 66 10.85 23.30 1.01
C GLU A 66 9.59 24.18 0.98
N GLN A 67 8.85 24.18 -0.14
CA GLN A 67 7.58 24.90 -0.30
C GLN A 67 6.37 24.06 0.16
N GLY A 68 6.62 22.88 0.74
CA GLY A 68 5.60 21.97 1.20
C GLY A 68 4.88 21.23 0.09
N ARG A 69 5.41 21.16 -1.14
CA ARG A 69 4.79 20.45 -2.25
C ARG A 69 5.17 18.96 -2.23
N PRO A 70 4.18 18.05 -2.30
CA PRO A 70 4.44 16.61 -2.38
C PRO A 70 4.87 16.21 -3.78
N TRP A 71 5.86 15.32 -3.84
CA TRP A 71 6.38 14.64 -5.02
C TRP A 71 6.27 13.14 -4.80
N VAL A 72 5.68 12.43 -5.77
CA VAL A 72 5.58 10.96 -5.74
C VAL A 72 6.93 10.39 -6.18
N LEU A 73 7.52 9.54 -5.33
CA LEU A 73 8.77 8.85 -5.61
C LEU A 73 8.52 7.44 -6.14
N ASP A 74 7.62 6.72 -5.49
CA ASP A 74 7.30 5.33 -5.82
C ASP A 74 5.84 5.02 -5.47
N VAL A 75 5.25 4.10 -6.23
CA VAL A 75 3.95 3.49 -5.93
C VAL A 75 4.18 1.99 -5.89
N ASN A 76 4.32 1.46 -4.68
CA ASN A 76 4.64 0.06 -4.45
C ASN A 76 3.34 -0.74 -4.20
N PRO A 77 2.92 -1.61 -5.13
CA PRO A 77 1.70 -2.42 -4.99
C PRO A 77 1.88 -3.67 -4.13
N ASN A 78 3.10 -3.96 -3.65
CA ASN A 78 3.40 -5.10 -2.79
C ASN A 78 4.50 -4.71 -1.79
N PRO A 79 4.24 -3.73 -0.91
CA PRO A 79 5.22 -3.30 0.08
C PRO A 79 5.45 -4.42 1.10
N ASP A 80 6.55 -4.30 1.84
CA ASP A 80 6.81 -5.13 3.00
C ASP A 80 5.62 -5.07 3.99
N LEU A 81 5.22 -6.24 4.46
CA LEU A 81 4.05 -6.50 5.30
C LEU A 81 4.46 -7.14 6.63
N THR A 82 5.74 -7.21 7.00
CA THR A 82 6.10 -7.62 8.37
C THR A 82 5.41 -6.73 9.41
N ASP A 83 5.18 -7.25 10.61
CA ASP A 83 4.43 -6.55 11.67
C ASP A 83 5.12 -5.25 12.14
N ASP A 84 6.42 -5.13 11.89
CA ASP A 84 7.20 -3.93 12.08
C ASP A 84 7.43 -3.12 10.80
N ALA A 85 6.95 -3.53 9.63
CA ALA A 85 7.15 -2.79 8.39
C ALA A 85 6.41 -1.44 8.38
N GLY A 86 6.76 -0.58 7.43
CA GLY A 86 6.15 0.75 7.27
C GLY A 86 4.62 0.70 7.10
N LEU A 87 4.08 -0.28 6.37
CA LEU A 87 2.63 -0.42 6.20
C LEU A 87 1.93 -0.79 7.51
N SER A 88 2.51 -1.72 8.27
CA SER A 88 2.00 -2.15 9.58
C SER A 88 2.04 -1.01 10.60
N ARG A 89 3.12 -0.23 10.65
CA ARG A 89 3.22 0.98 11.49
C ARG A 89 2.13 2.02 11.15
N MET A 90 1.88 2.26 9.86
CA MET A 90 0.81 3.17 9.43
C MET A 90 -0.59 2.65 9.80
N ALA A 91 -0.83 1.35 9.65
CA ALA A 91 -2.10 0.72 10.02
C ALA A 91 -2.35 0.83 11.53
N GLN A 92 -1.33 0.59 12.35
CA GLN A 92 -1.41 0.75 13.80
C GLN A 92 -1.73 2.20 14.19
N ALA A 93 -1.08 3.18 13.56
CA ALA A 93 -1.40 4.60 13.78
C ALA A 93 -2.82 4.98 13.33
N ALA A 94 -3.42 4.21 12.41
CA ALA A 94 -4.83 4.32 12.03
C ALA A 94 -5.78 3.49 12.91
N GLY A 95 -5.29 2.84 13.97
CA GLY A 95 -6.07 2.03 14.91
C GLY A 95 -6.30 0.59 14.48
N TRP A 96 -5.51 0.06 13.53
CA TRP A 96 -5.57 -1.33 13.11
C TRP A 96 -4.38 -2.10 13.65
N GLU A 97 -4.63 -3.07 14.52
CA GLU A 97 -3.63 -4.07 14.90
C GLU A 97 -3.21 -4.90 13.68
N TYR A 98 -2.01 -5.49 13.73
CA TYR A 98 -1.47 -6.24 12.59
C TYR A 98 -2.42 -7.34 12.04
N PRO A 99 -3.08 -8.18 12.87
CA PRO A 99 -4.06 -9.15 12.36
C PRO A 99 -5.25 -8.49 11.65
N GLU A 100 -5.66 -7.31 12.07
CA GLU A 100 -6.75 -6.54 11.46
C GLU A 100 -6.35 -5.99 10.08
N LEU A 101 -5.10 -5.53 9.93
CA LEU A 101 -4.54 -5.16 8.63
C LEU A 101 -4.57 -6.36 7.66
N VAL A 102 -4.03 -7.50 8.08
CA VAL A 102 -4.00 -8.73 7.25
C VAL A 102 -5.41 -9.18 6.87
N ARG A 103 -6.35 -9.18 7.83
CA ARG A 103 -7.76 -9.51 7.59
C ARG A 103 -8.37 -8.60 6.53
N ARG A 104 -8.18 -7.28 6.63
CA ARG A 104 -8.71 -6.31 5.67
C ARG A 104 -8.16 -6.52 4.25
N ILE A 105 -6.86 -6.78 4.13
CA ILE A 105 -6.24 -7.10 2.83
C ILE A 105 -6.89 -8.35 2.22
N ALA A 106 -7.03 -9.42 3.01
CA ALA A 106 -7.67 -10.65 2.56
C ALA A 106 -9.14 -10.43 2.16
N GLU A 107 -9.87 -9.60 2.88
CA GLU A 107 -11.27 -9.27 2.57
C GLU A 107 -11.44 -8.47 1.28
N VAL A 108 -10.52 -7.56 0.97
CA VAL A 108 -10.53 -6.88 -0.34
C VAL A 108 -10.27 -7.89 -1.45
N ALA A 109 -9.23 -8.72 -1.30
CA ALA A 109 -8.88 -9.75 -2.29
C ALA A 109 -10.03 -10.75 -2.54
N LEU A 110 -10.72 -11.18 -1.49
CA LEU A 110 -11.86 -12.09 -1.60
C LEU A 110 -13.04 -11.45 -2.34
N ARG A 111 -13.36 -10.18 -2.04
CA ARG A 111 -14.42 -9.44 -2.73
C ARG A 111 -14.12 -9.27 -4.21
N ASP A 112 -12.88 -8.91 -4.55
CA ASP A 112 -12.44 -8.76 -5.95
C ASP A 112 -12.57 -10.08 -6.72
N ALA A 113 -12.11 -11.19 -6.12
CA ALA A 113 -12.21 -12.51 -6.72
C ALA A 113 -13.67 -12.96 -6.94
N GLN A 114 -14.55 -12.70 -5.98
CA GLN A 114 -15.98 -12.99 -6.10
C GLN A 114 -16.64 -12.17 -7.21
N GLY A 115 -16.33 -10.87 -7.29
CA GLY A 115 -16.82 -9.99 -8.35
C GLY A 115 -16.36 -10.45 -9.74
N ALA A 116 -15.09 -10.80 -9.88
CA ALA A 116 -14.53 -11.33 -11.12
C ALA A 116 -15.21 -12.66 -11.54
N LYS A 117 -15.49 -13.55 -10.58
CA LYS A 117 -16.23 -14.79 -10.84
C LYS A 117 -17.64 -14.52 -11.33
N ALA A 118 -18.40 -13.65 -10.64
CA ALA A 118 -19.76 -13.29 -11.02
C ALA A 118 -19.82 -12.66 -12.43
N ALA A 119 -18.89 -11.76 -12.74
CA ALA A 119 -18.78 -11.18 -14.07
C ALA A 119 -18.51 -12.23 -15.16
N ARG A 120 -17.62 -13.20 -14.91
CA ARG A 120 -17.36 -14.31 -15.83
C ARG A 120 -18.59 -15.19 -16.06
N GLU A 121 -19.36 -15.48 -15.02
CA GLU A 121 -20.58 -16.28 -15.12
C GLU A 121 -21.69 -15.57 -15.90
N LEU A 122 -21.85 -14.25 -15.73
CA LEU A 122 -22.81 -13.44 -16.49
C LEU A 122 -22.45 -13.30 -17.97
N LEU A 123 -21.15 -13.17 -18.28
CA LEU A 123 -20.66 -13.04 -19.65
C LEU A 123 -20.54 -14.38 -20.39
N ALA A 124 -20.56 -15.50 -19.67
CA ALA A 124 -20.56 -16.81 -20.29
C ALA A 124 -21.85 -17.01 -21.11
N ALA A 125 -21.72 -17.45 -22.37
CA ALA A 125 -22.87 -17.76 -23.21
C ALA A 125 -23.81 -18.72 -22.46
N PRO A 126 -25.15 -18.53 -22.56
CA PRO A 126 -26.10 -19.37 -21.85
C PRO A 126 -25.81 -20.84 -22.17
N ARG A 127 -25.59 -21.64 -21.12
CA ARG A 127 -25.41 -23.08 -21.27
C ARG A 127 -26.64 -23.61 -22.02
N ARG A 128 -26.44 -24.06 -23.27
CA ARG A 128 -27.50 -24.76 -24.02
C ARG A 128 -28.03 -25.86 -23.12
N ALA A 129 -29.33 -25.86 -22.88
CA ALA A 129 -30.00 -26.94 -22.18
C ALA A 129 -29.59 -28.27 -22.84
N ARG A 130 -29.09 -29.20 -22.05
CA ARG A 130 -28.71 -30.53 -22.55
C ARG A 130 -29.99 -31.16 -23.07
N ALA A 131 -30.07 -31.42 -24.37
CA ALA A 131 -31.21 -32.12 -24.95
C ALA A 131 -31.40 -33.45 -24.19
N PRO A 132 -32.63 -33.82 -23.82
CA PRO A 132 -32.88 -35.11 -23.21
C PRO A 132 -32.30 -36.21 -24.10
N ARG A 133 -31.61 -37.17 -23.49
CA ARG A 133 -31.13 -38.35 -24.22
C ARG A 133 -32.36 -39.22 -24.48
N ASP A 134 -32.73 -39.35 -25.73
CA ASP A 134 -33.70 -40.36 -26.15
C ASP A 134 -33.12 -41.73 -25.80
N GLY A 135 -33.95 -42.53 -25.12
CA GLY A 135 -33.59 -43.83 -24.53
C GLY A 135 -33.49 -44.97 -25.52
#